data_AF-A0A3M1GAL2-F1
#
_entry.id   AF-A0A3M1GAL2-F1
#
_cell.length_a   1.000
_cell.length_b   1.000
_cell.length_c   1.000
_cell.angle_alpha   90.00
_cell.angle_beta   90.00
_cell.angle_gamma   90.00
#
_symmetry.space_group_name_H-M   'P 1'
#
loop_
_entity.id
_entity.type
_entity.pdbx_description
1 polymer ?
#
loop_
_entity_poly.entity_id
_entity_poly.type
_entity_poly.pdbx_seq_one_letter_code
_entity_poly.pdbx_strand_id
1 'polypeptide(L)' 'LRRYKRRWTVERTIGWLRHFRRLCVRWEKSTHLLQAYLHIACAHILINQVLG' A
#
# COMPACT_ATOMS: atom_id res chain seq x y z
N LEU A 1 4.76 -11.01 -23.49
CA LEU A 1 4.62 -9.59 -23.05
C LEU A 1 3.34 -9.26 -22.24
N ARG A 2 2.22 -10.01 -22.33
CA ARG A 2 1.00 -9.79 -21.49
C ARG A 2 1.21 -9.87 -19.97
N ARG A 3 2.21 -10.63 -19.51
CA ARG A 3 2.54 -10.83 -18.08
C ARG A 3 3.06 -9.56 -17.40
N TYR A 4 3.76 -8.70 -18.13
CA TYR A 4 4.33 -7.45 -17.62
C TYR A 4 3.25 -6.40 -17.31
N LYS A 5 2.19 -6.34 -18.14
CA LYS A 5 1.06 -5.43 -17.93
C LYS A 5 0.33 -5.67 -16.61
N ARG A 6 0.21 -6.93 -16.17
CA ARG A 6 -0.39 -7.27 -14.87
C ARG A 6 0.55 -7.01 -13.69
N ARG A 7 1.86 -7.18 -13.86
CA ARG A 7 2.85 -6.88 -12.81
C ARG A 7 2.90 -5.40 -12.48
N TRP A 8 2.80 -4.55 -13.49
CA TRP A 8 2.85 -3.10 -13.31
C TRP A 8 1.82 -2.58 -12.29
N THR A 9 0.59 -3.07 -12.33
CA THR A 9 -0.45 -2.65 -11.37
C THR A 9 -0.05 -3.00 -9.93
N VAL A 10 0.49 -4.19 -9.72
CA VAL A 10 0.93 -4.66 -8.39
C VAL A 10 2.18 -3.90 -7.92
N GLU A 11 3.14 -3.68 -8.80
CA GLU A 11 4.35 -2.93 -8.47
C GLU A 11 4.04 -1.47 -8.15
N ARG A 12 3.07 -0.87 -8.86
CA ARG A 12 2.58 0.48 -8.60
C ARG A 12 1.90 0.59 -7.22
N THR A 13 1.03 -0.36 -6.86
CA THR A 13 0.38 -0.36 -5.54
C THR A 13 1.39 -0.60 -4.42
N ILE A 14 2.39 -1.47 -4.62
CA ILE A 14 3.50 -1.66 -3.67
C ILE A 14 4.35 -0.38 -3.56
N GLY A 15 4.56 0.35 -4.66
CA GLY A 15 5.21 1.66 -4.67
C GLY A 15 4.50 2.67 -3.78
N TRP A 16 3.16 2.76 -3.89
CA TRP A 16 2.34 3.61 -3.01
C TRP A 16 2.41 3.18 -1.55
N LEU A 17 2.35 1.88 -1.27
CA LEU A 17 2.46 1.36 0.10
C LEU A 17 3.84 1.65 0.73
N ARG A 18 4.91 1.63 -0.07
CA ARG A 18 6.26 1.99 0.39
C ARG A 18 6.41 3.46 0.79
N HIS A 19 5.56 4.36 0.29
CA HIS A 19 5.58 5.77 0.70
C HIS A 19 5.24 5.93 2.18
N PHE A 20 4.44 5.02 2.74
CA PHE A 20 4.10 5.00 4.16
C PHE A 20 5.27 4.41 4.97
N ARG A 21 6.19 5.27 5.42
CA ARG A 21 7.38 4.88 6.21
C ARG A 21 7.07 3.97 7.40
N ARG A 22 5.91 4.17 8.04
CA ARG A 22 5.45 3.40 9.21
C ARG A 22 5.02 1.97 8.87
N LEU A 23 4.59 1.72 7.63
CA LEU A 23 4.28 0.37 7.13
C LEU A 23 5.55 -0.33 6.63
N CYS A 24 6.45 0.42 5.97
CA CYS A 24 7.67 -0.13 5.37
C CYS A 24 8.71 -0.55 6.40
N VAL A 25 8.83 0.20 7.50
CA VAL A 25 9.67 -0.16 8.62
C VAL A 25 8.78 -0.73 9.71
N ARG A 26 9.00 -1.98 10.10
CA ARG A 26 8.18 -2.71 11.08
C ARG A 26 8.47 -2.22 12.51
N TRP A 27 8.09 -0.97 12.77
CA TRP A 27 8.19 -0.33 14.08
C TRP A 27 7.19 -0.93 15.09
N GLU A 28 6.02 -1.35 14.59
CA GLU A 28 4.95 -1.86 15.43
C GLU A 28 5.22 -3.32 15.84
N LYS A 29 5.32 -3.56 17.15
CA LYS A 29 5.54 -4.90 17.73
C LYS A 29 4.33 -5.82 17.52
N SER A 30 3.13 -5.24 17.47
CA SER A 30 1.87 -5.97 17.31
C SER A 30 1.44 -6.06 15.85
N THR A 31 1.10 -7.28 15.42
CA THR A 31 0.58 -7.56 14.07
C THR A 31 -0.76 -6.84 13.79
N HIS A 32 -1.61 -6.67 14.81
CA HIS A 32 -2.87 -5.96 14.69
C HIS A 32 -2.70 -4.49 14.32
N LEU A 33 -1.70 -3.81 14.89
CA LEU A 33 -1.40 -2.41 14.58
C LEU A 33 -0.91 -2.28 13.13
N LEU A 34 -0.02 -3.17 12.71
CA LEU A 34 0.43 -3.24 11.31
C LEU A 34 -0.74 -3.43 10.33
N GLN A 35 -1.68 -4.33 10.65
CA GLN A 35 -2.86 -4.56 9.83
C GLN A 35 -3.78 -3.33 9.79
N ALA A 36 -4.01 -2.65 10.91
CA ALA A 36 -4.78 -1.41 10.95
C ALA A 36 -4.16 -0.32 10.06
N TYR A 37 -2.84 -0.11 10.15
CA TYR A 37 -2.14 0.84 9.30
C TYR A 37 -2.20 0.47 7.82
N LEU A 38 -2.17 -0.83 7.49
CA LEU A 38 -2.37 -1.30 6.12
C LEU A 38 -3.75 -0.91 5.58
N HIS A 39 -4.81 -1.14 6.37
CA HIS A 39 -6.17 -0.76 5.98
C HIS A 39 -6.32 0.76 5.77
N ILE A 40 -5.72 1.57 6.65
CA ILE A 40 -5.72 3.03 6.52
C ILE A 40 -4.98 3.47 5.25
N ALA A 41 -3.81 2.88 4.96
CA ALA A 41 -3.05 3.18 3.75
C ALA A 41 -3.85 2.83 2.48
N CYS A 42 -4.52 1.68 2.46
CA CYS A 42 -5.41 1.28 1.37
C CYS A 42 -6.58 2.25 1.18
N ALA A 43 -7.24 2.67 2.27
CA ALA A 43 -8.32 3.66 2.21
C ALA A 43 -7.83 5.00 1.65
N HIS A 44 -6.66 5.47 2.08
CA HIS A 44 -6.06 6.70 1.58
C HIS A 44 -5.74 6.63 0.09
N ILE A 45 -5.18 5.51 -0.38
CA ILE A 45 -4.93 5.29 -1.82
C ILE A 45 -6.25 5.34 -2.59
N LEU A 46 -7.30 4.66 -2.10
CA LEU A 46 -8.60 4.63 -2.75
C LEU A 46 -9.23 6.02 -2.86
N ILE A 47 -9.18 6.81 -1.78
CA ILE A 47 -9.65 8.20 -1.78
C ILE A 47 -8.92 9.03 -2.84
N ASN A 48 -7.59 8.91 -2.94
CA ASN A 48 -6.81 9.63 -3.96
C ASN A 48 -7.07 9.16 -5.40
N GLN A 49 -7.58 7.93 -5.61
CA GLN A 49 -7.94 7.45 -6.94
C GLN A 49 -9.37 7.83 -7.36
N VAL A 50 -10.26 8.07 -6.40
CA VAL A 50 -11.68 8.38 -6.65
C VAL A 50 -11.93 9.89 -6.68
N LEU A 51 -11.27 10.65 -5.80
CA LEU A 51 -11.46 12.10 -5.65
C LEU A 51 -10.33 12.92 -6.30
N GLY A 52 -9.19 12.31 -6.62
CA GLY A 52 -8.08 12.95 -7.34
C GLY A 52 -8.13 12.64 -8.82
#